data_AF-A0AAW9NS84-F1
#
_entry.id   AF-A0AAW9NS84-F1
#
_cell.length_a   1.000
_cell.length_b   1.000
_cell.length_c   1.000
_cell.angle_alpha   90.00
_cell.angle_beta   90.00
_cell.angle_gamma   90.00
#
_symmetry.space_group_name_H-M   'P 1'
#
loop_
_entity.id
_entity.type
_entity.pdbx_description
1 polymer ?
#
loop_
_entity_poly.entity_id
_entity_poly.type
_entity_poly.pdbx_seq_one_letter_code
_entity_poly.pdbx_strand_id
1 'polypeptide(L)'
;MWIAPKLDWVSSDFYNFEDLNRVENNTEVVADFVRYFIAIPPLNIVTNRDMQYVEFADSLNRIEGNQNLLRQRVTPVGWLPNKLDWKANDAFSYIDAQRLERNLNLLYLHYRGNVEAVPICGAHIVGEEVI
;
A
#
# COMPACT_ATOMS: atom_id res chain seq x y z
N MET A 1 -9.43 6.76 3.56
CA MET A 1 -10.16 5.53 3.99
C MET A 1 -9.66 4.37 3.15
N TRP A 2 -9.57 3.14 3.67
CA TRP A 2 -9.14 2.00 2.84
C TRP A 2 -10.10 1.78 1.67
N ILE A 3 -9.57 1.72 0.45
CA ILE A 3 -10.31 1.38 -0.76
C ILE A 3 -9.85 -0.01 -1.19
N ALA A 4 -10.78 -0.94 -1.41
CA ALA A 4 -10.44 -2.30 -1.78
C ALA A 4 -9.58 -2.31 -3.07
N PRO A 5 -8.36 -2.87 -3.05
CA PRO A 5 -7.50 -2.90 -4.20
C PRO A 5 -8.01 -3.87 -5.26
N LYS A 6 -7.77 -3.55 -6.53
CA LYS A 6 -8.01 -4.48 -7.65
C LYS A 6 -6.82 -5.43 -7.76
N LEU A 7 -7.08 -6.73 -7.63
CA LEU A 7 -6.04 -7.77 -7.54
C LEU A 7 -6.09 -8.80 -8.67
N ASP A 8 -6.96 -8.58 -9.65
CA ASP A 8 -7.24 -9.45 -10.78
C ASP A 8 -6.98 -8.71 -12.11
N TRP A 9 -5.92 -7.90 -12.15
CA TRP A 9 -5.54 -7.15 -13.34
C TRP A 9 -5.23 -8.09 -14.50
N VAL A 10 -5.89 -7.87 -15.64
CA VAL A 10 -5.67 -8.60 -16.89
C VAL A 10 -5.21 -7.67 -18.00
N SER A 11 -4.71 -8.24 -19.11
CA SER A 11 -4.16 -7.47 -20.22
C SER A 11 -5.18 -6.57 -20.95
N SER A 12 -6.48 -6.83 -20.79
CA SER A 12 -7.56 -5.99 -21.34
C SER A 12 -7.94 -4.82 -20.44
N ASP A 13 -7.43 -4.78 -19.21
CA ASP A 13 -7.73 -3.70 -18.28
C ASP A 13 -6.88 -2.46 -18.58
N PHE A 14 -7.50 -1.30 -18.37
CA PHE A 14 -6.82 -0.01 -18.45
C PHE A 14 -6.56 0.50 -17.03
N TYR A 15 -5.32 0.93 -16.80
CA TYR A 15 -4.91 1.54 -15.54
C TYR A 15 -5.00 3.06 -15.68
N ASN A 16 -5.82 3.72 -14.86
CA ASN A 16 -6.14 5.13 -14.99
C ASN A 16 -5.77 5.96 -13.74
N PHE A 17 -6.11 7.26 -13.78
CA PHE A 17 -5.85 8.19 -12.68
C PHE A 17 -6.58 7.84 -11.37
N GLU A 18 -7.77 7.24 -11.45
CA GLU A 18 -8.54 6.80 -10.29
C GLU A 18 -7.86 5.61 -9.60
N ASP A 19 -7.29 4.69 -10.39
CA ASP A 19 -6.53 3.56 -9.86
C ASP A 19 -5.26 4.02 -9.12
N LEU A 20 -4.57 5.03 -9.65
CA LEU A 20 -3.44 5.64 -8.97
C LEU A 20 -3.84 6.37 -7.69
N ASN A 21 -4.93 7.13 -7.72
CA ASN A 21 -5.47 7.76 -6.52
C ASN A 21 -5.83 6.71 -5.46
N ARG A 22 -6.39 5.55 -5.87
CA ARG A 22 -6.63 4.41 -4.99
C ARG A 22 -5.34 3.90 -4.36
N VAL A 23 -4.30 3.65 -5.14
CA VAL A 23 -2.98 3.19 -4.66
C VAL A 23 -2.37 4.17 -3.66
N GLU A 24 -2.42 5.46 -3.97
CA GLU A 24 -1.81 6.50 -3.15
C GLU A 24 -2.59 6.72 -1.84
N ASN A 25 -3.92 6.78 -1.90
CA ASN A 25 -4.76 6.81 -0.69
C ASN A 25 -4.53 5.56 0.17
N ASN A 26 -4.41 4.38 -0.43
CA ASN A 26 -4.13 3.16 0.32
C ASN A 26 -2.73 3.15 0.93
N THR A 27 -1.75 3.79 0.27
CA THR A 27 -0.41 4.00 0.82
C THR A 27 -0.47 4.84 2.09
N GLU A 28 -1.27 5.92 2.09
CA GLU A 28 -1.50 6.76 3.27
C GLU A 28 -2.12 5.97 4.43
N VAL A 29 -3.17 5.18 4.14
CA VAL A 29 -3.82 4.34 5.16
C VAL A 29 -2.86 3.32 5.76
N VAL A 30 -2.04 2.66 4.93
CA VAL A 30 -1.02 1.73 5.43
C VAL A 30 0.03 2.46 6.26
N ALA A 31 0.45 3.65 5.84
CA ALA A 31 1.40 4.47 6.58
C ALA A 31 0.87 4.83 7.98
N ASP A 32 -0.41 5.14 8.11
CA ASP A 32 -1.04 5.39 9.41
C ASP A 32 -1.03 4.15 10.30
N PHE A 33 -1.28 2.95 9.77
CA PHE A 33 -1.13 1.72 10.56
C PHE A 33 0.32 1.47 10.98
N VAL A 34 1.29 1.70 10.09
CA VAL A 34 2.72 1.54 10.39
C VAL A 34 3.14 2.50 11.50
N ARG A 35 2.60 3.73 11.51
CA ARG A 35 2.89 4.77 12.51
C ARG A 35 2.55 4.37 13.95
N TYR A 36 1.61 3.45 14.15
CA TYR A 36 1.33 2.90 15.49
C TYR A 36 2.52 2.14 16.07
N PHE A 37 3.41 1.59 15.23
CA PHE A 37 4.51 0.73 15.64
C PHE A 37 5.89 1.36 15.44
N ILE A 38 6.01 2.32 14.53
CA ILE A 38 7.30 2.96 14.19
C ILE A 38 7.11 4.36 13.61
N ALA A 39 8.03 5.27 13.92
CA ALA A 39 8.13 6.54 13.23
C ALA A 39 8.66 6.31 11.80
N ILE A 40 7.89 6.77 10.80
CA ILE A 40 8.29 6.75 9.39
C ILE A 40 8.60 8.16 8.91
N PRO A 41 9.54 8.34 7.95
CA PRO A 41 9.73 9.62 7.29
C PRO A 41 8.44 10.08 6.60
N PRO A 42 8.27 11.39 6.39
CA PRO A 42 7.11 11.91 5.67
C PRO A 42 7.07 11.32 4.26
N LEU A 43 5.93 10.75 3.89
CA LEU A 43 5.68 10.24 2.56
C LEU A 43 5.15 11.38 1.69
N ASN A 44 5.59 11.42 0.44
CA ASN A 44 5.02 12.31 -0.57
C ASN A 44 3.94 11.54 -1.32
N ILE A 45 2.68 11.93 -1.18
CA ILE A 45 1.49 11.23 -1.71
C ILE A 45 0.63 12.26 -2.44
N VAL A 46 0.11 11.87 -3.61
CA VAL A 46 -0.83 12.66 -4.40
C VAL A 46 -2.13 11.85 -4.51
N THR A 47 -3.27 12.38 -4.11
CA THR A 47 -4.56 11.63 -4.13
C THR A 47 -5.65 12.33 -4.94
N ASN A 48 -5.33 13.48 -5.53
CA ASN A 48 -6.25 14.36 -6.23
C ASN A 48 -5.97 14.44 -7.74
N ARG A 49 -5.47 13.35 -8.35
CA ARG A 49 -5.29 13.30 -9.81
C ARG A 49 -6.64 13.34 -10.51
N ASP A 50 -6.65 13.99 -11.66
CA ASP A 50 -7.76 14.02 -12.59
C ASP A 50 -7.30 13.56 -13.99
N MET A 51 -8.20 13.63 -14.98
CA MET A 51 -7.90 13.27 -16.36
C MET A 51 -6.84 14.17 -17.02
N GLN A 52 -6.54 15.35 -16.45
CA GLN A 52 -5.55 16.29 -16.99
C GLN A 52 -4.16 16.03 -16.42
N TYR A 53 -4.06 15.20 -15.38
CA TYR A 53 -2.82 14.86 -14.73
C TYR A 53 -2.02 13.87 -15.59
N VAL A 54 -0.83 14.30 -16.02
CA VAL A 54 0.08 13.45 -16.79
C VAL A 54 1.04 12.75 -15.83
N GLU A 55 0.97 11.43 -15.80
CA GLU A 55 1.89 10.63 -15.00
C GLU A 55 3.22 10.43 -15.70
N PHE A 56 4.29 10.68 -14.97
CA PHE A 56 5.66 10.46 -15.42
C PHE A 56 6.31 9.33 -14.63
N ALA A 57 7.42 8.82 -15.15
CA ALA A 57 8.22 7.79 -14.49
C ALA A 57 8.57 8.16 -13.03
N ASP A 58 8.80 9.44 -12.74
CA ASP A 58 9.08 9.95 -11.40
C ASP A 58 7.92 9.72 -10.42
N SER A 59 6.67 9.81 -10.87
CA SER A 59 5.50 9.49 -10.04
C SER A 59 5.51 8.03 -9.62
N LEU A 60 5.81 7.12 -10.56
CA LEU A 60 5.88 5.68 -10.28
C LEU A 60 7.04 5.37 -9.32
N ASN A 61 8.20 5.98 -9.53
CA ASN A 61 9.35 5.87 -8.64
C ASN A 61 9.03 6.37 -7.23
N ARG A 62 8.27 7.46 -7.10
CA ARG A 62 7.81 7.97 -5.81
C ARG A 62 6.85 7.00 -5.11
N ILE A 63 5.84 6.49 -5.83
CA ILE A 63 4.87 5.52 -5.29
C ILE A 63 5.58 4.25 -4.81
N GLU A 64 6.42 3.68 -5.67
CA GLU A 64 7.20 2.49 -5.32
C GLU A 64 8.20 2.77 -4.20
N GLY A 65 8.80 3.96 -4.17
CA GLY A 65 9.67 4.42 -3.10
C GLY A 65 8.95 4.45 -1.75
N ASN A 66 7.73 4.98 -1.71
CA ASN A 66 6.90 4.98 -0.51
C ASN A 66 6.60 3.55 -0.04
N GLN A 67 6.19 2.65 -0.94
CA GLN A 67 5.97 1.24 -0.60
C GLN A 67 7.24 0.57 -0.08
N ASN A 68 8.39 0.88 -0.70
CA ASN A 68 9.69 0.36 -0.29
C ASN A 68 10.12 0.89 1.09
N LEU A 69 9.74 2.11 1.47
CA LEU A 69 9.93 2.62 2.83
C LEU A 69 9.05 1.88 3.84
N LEU A 70 7.77 1.69 3.51
CA LEU A 70 6.81 1.02 4.40
C LEU A 70 7.15 -0.45 4.68
N ARG A 71 7.80 -1.14 3.74
CA ARG A 71 8.22 -2.54 3.92
C ARG A 71 9.54 -2.72 4.69
N GLN A 72 10.29 -1.65 5.01
CA GLN A 72 11.66 -1.80 5.55
C GLN A 72 11.71 -2.62 6.84
N ARG A 73 10.67 -2.52 7.67
CA ARG A 73 10.58 -3.27 8.92
C ARG A 73 10.10 -4.71 8.72
N VAL A 74 9.10 -4.89 7.85
CA VAL A 74 8.50 -6.20 7.57
C VAL A 74 8.25 -6.28 6.07
N THR A 75 8.81 -7.33 5.45
CA THR A 75 8.46 -7.71 4.07
C THR A 75 7.50 -8.90 4.15
N PRO A 76 6.21 -8.72 3.84
CA PRO A 76 5.23 -9.80 3.87
C PRO A 76 5.58 -10.94 2.90
N VAL A 77 5.12 -12.15 3.24
CA VAL A 77 5.25 -13.30 2.34
C VAL A 77 4.45 -13.04 1.06
N GLY A 78 5.06 -13.27 -0.10
CA GLY A 78 4.43 -12.99 -1.40
C GLY A 78 4.64 -11.56 -1.90
N TRP A 79 5.52 -10.78 -1.26
CA TRP A 79 5.96 -9.48 -1.75
C TRP A 79 6.59 -9.58 -3.14
N LEU A 80 6.17 -8.69 -4.04
CA LEU A 80 6.76 -8.56 -5.37
C LEU A 80 7.77 -7.39 -5.36
N PRO A 81 9.02 -7.59 -5.80
CA PRO A 81 10.04 -6.54 -5.73
C PRO A 81 9.65 -5.32 -6.58
N ASN A 82 9.78 -4.13 -5.99
CA ASN A 82 9.62 -2.86 -6.71
C ASN A 82 10.75 -2.68 -7.72
N LYS A 83 10.49 -1.94 -8.82
CA LYS A 83 11.50 -1.61 -9.83
C LYS A 83 12.38 -0.45 -9.35
N LEU A 84 11.75 0.63 -8.84
CA LEU A 84 12.40 1.87 -8.34
C LEU A 84 13.26 2.62 -9.37
N ASP A 85 13.33 2.17 -10.62
CA ASP A 85 14.19 2.71 -11.66
C ASP A 85 13.43 3.03 -12.95
N TRP A 86 12.13 3.37 -12.83
CA TRP A 86 11.30 3.78 -13.97
C TRP A 86 11.95 4.95 -14.71
N LYS A 87 12.04 4.83 -16.04
CA LYS A 87 12.56 5.85 -16.95
C LYS A 87 11.45 6.34 -17.89
N ALA A 88 11.67 7.51 -18.48
CA ALA A 88 10.79 8.01 -19.53
C ALA A 88 10.67 6.97 -20.67
N ASN A 89 9.44 6.74 -21.14
CA ASN A 89 9.06 5.73 -22.14
C ASN A 89 9.10 4.26 -21.69
N ASP A 90 9.34 3.96 -20.41
CA ASP A 90 9.14 2.62 -19.92
C ASP A 90 7.66 2.22 -20.02
N ALA A 91 7.42 1.04 -20.58
CA ALA A 91 6.07 0.53 -20.73
C ALA A 91 5.50 0.11 -19.37
N PHE A 92 4.39 0.72 -18.99
CA PHE A 92 3.59 0.29 -17.85
C PHE A 92 2.62 -0.81 -18.27
N SER A 93 2.56 -1.90 -17.50
CA SER A 93 1.71 -3.05 -17.80
C SER A 93 0.74 -3.36 -16.66
N TYR A 94 -0.29 -4.16 -16.95
CA TYR A 94 -1.22 -4.67 -15.94
C TYR A 94 -0.51 -5.46 -14.82
N ILE A 95 0.66 -6.06 -15.10
CA ILE A 95 1.50 -6.75 -14.11
C ILE A 95 2.08 -5.74 -13.10
N ASP A 96 2.41 -4.54 -13.56
CA ASP A 96 2.90 -3.47 -12.70
C ASP A 96 1.78 -2.90 -11.81
N ALA A 97 0.58 -2.71 -12.37
CA ALA A 97 -0.61 -2.37 -11.60
C ALA A 97 -0.88 -3.41 -10.49
N GLN A 98 -0.86 -4.68 -10.88
CA GLN A 98 -1.01 -5.81 -9.95
C GLN A 98 0.04 -5.78 -8.84
N ARG A 99 1.31 -5.49 -9.18
CA ARG A 99 2.40 -5.37 -8.20
C ARG A 99 2.09 -4.27 -7.17
N LEU A 100 1.77 -3.07 -7.64
CA LEU A 100 1.53 -1.91 -6.78
C LEU A 100 0.39 -2.18 -5.77
N GLU A 101 -0.72 -2.74 -6.25
CA GLU A 101 -1.90 -2.98 -5.42
C GLU A 101 -1.75 -4.19 -4.49
N ARG A 102 -1.15 -5.28 -4.98
CA ARG A 102 -0.92 -6.48 -4.18
C ARG A 102 0.01 -6.21 -3.01
N ASN A 103 1.10 -5.49 -3.25
CA ASN A 103 2.08 -5.15 -2.22
C ASN A 103 1.43 -4.33 -1.09
N LEU A 104 0.62 -3.33 -1.42
CA LEU A 104 -0.13 -2.56 -0.42
C LEU A 104 -1.15 -3.41 0.33
N ASN A 105 -1.87 -4.30 -0.36
CA ASN A 105 -2.81 -5.20 0.28
C ASN A 105 -2.12 -6.11 1.31
N LEU A 106 -0.94 -6.64 0.98
CA LEU A 106 -0.17 -7.50 1.90
C LEU A 106 0.27 -6.72 3.16
N LEU A 107 0.75 -5.48 3.00
CA LEU A 107 1.11 -4.64 4.15
C LEU A 107 -0.12 -4.30 4.98
N TYR A 108 -1.23 -3.93 4.34
CA TYR A 108 -2.48 -3.62 5.00
C TYR A 108 -2.98 -4.80 5.85
N LEU A 109 -3.05 -6.01 5.29
CA LEU A 109 -3.47 -7.20 6.02
C LEU A 109 -2.57 -7.50 7.21
N HIS A 110 -1.25 -7.35 7.04
CA HIS A 110 -0.28 -7.58 8.11
C HIS A 110 -0.46 -6.57 9.25
N TYR A 111 -0.42 -5.27 8.96
CA TYR A 111 -0.50 -4.25 10.00
C TYR A 111 -1.88 -4.14 10.62
N ARG A 112 -2.96 -4.28 9.84
CA ARG A 112 -4.32 -4.29 10.38
C ARG A 112 -4.51 -5.44 11.38
N GLY A 113 -4.10 -6.66 11.03
CA GLY A 113 -4.18 -7.80 11.93
C GLY A 113 -3.39 -7.58 13.22
N ASN A 114 -2.23 -6.94 13.13
CA ASN A 114 -1.44 -6.58 14.31
C ASN A 114 -2.16 -5.53 15.17
N VAL A 115 -2.70 -4.46 14.57
CA VAL A 115 -3.44 -3.41 15.31
C VAL A 115 -4.67 -3.99 16.01
N GLU A 116 -5.40 -4.89 15.35
CA GLU A 116 -6.56 -5.59 15.93
C GLU A 116 -6.16 -6.55 17.07
N ALA A 117 -4.94 -7.10 17.04
CA ALA A 117 -4.43 -7.99 18.09
C ALA A 117 -3.84 -7.25 19.31
N VAL A 118 -3.41 -5.99 19.16
CA VAL A 118 -2.83 -5.20 20.27
C VAL A 118 -3.75 -5.13 21.51
N PRO A 119 -5.08 -4.92 21.40
CA PRO A 119 -6.00 -5.00 22.54
C PRO A 119 -6.01 -6.36 23.24
N ILE A 120 -5.89 -7.45 22.48
CA ILE A 120 -5.98 -8.82 23.01
C ILE A 120 -4.72 -9.17 23.81
N CYS A 121 -3.56 -8.69 23.37
CA CYS A 121 -2.29 -8.89 24.09
C CYS A 121 -2.17 -8.07 25.40
N GLY A 122 -3.08 -7.13 25.64
CA GLY A 122 -3.11 -6.29 26.86
C GLY A 122 -4.27 -6.61 27.82
N ALA A 123 -5.20 -7.49 27.44
CA ALA A 123 -6.40 -7.78 28.21
C ALA A 123 -6.53 -9.29 28.50
N HIS A 124 -5.68 -9.79 29.39
CA HIS A 124 -6.17 -10.80 30.33
C HIS A 124 -6.81 -10.04 31.50
N ILE A 125 -8.13 -9.86 31.44
CA ILE A 125 -8.88 -9.59 32.67
C ILE A 125 -8.88 -10.92 33.42
N VAL A 126 -8.03 -11.02 34.44
CA VAL A 126 -8.09 -12.11 35.42
C VAL A 126 -9.43 -11.96 36.14
N GLY A 127 -10.47 -12.69 35.71
CA GLY A 127 -11.77 -12.70 36.40
C GLY A 127 -13.05 -12.88 35.59
N GLU A 128 -13.04 -13.24 34.30
CA GLU A 128 -14.29 -13.70 33.66
C GLU A 128 -14.60 -15.13 34.14
N GLU A 129 -15.42 -15.23 35.18
CA GLU A 129 -16.19 -16.44 35.48
C GLU A 129 -17.13 -16.73 34.30
N VAL A 130 -16.90 -17.85 33.65
CA VAL A 130 -17.87 -18.45 32.72
C VAL A 130 -19.05 -18.93 33.56
N ILE A 131 -20.18 -18.21 33.51
CA ILE A 131 -21.49 -18.71 33.98
C ILE A 131 -22.20 -19.38 32.81
#